data_AF-A0A3B8LI29-F1
#
_entry.id   AF-A0A3B8LI29-F1
#
_cell.length_a   1.000
_cell.length_b   1.000
_cell.length_c   1.000
_cell.angle_alpha   90.00
_cell.angle_beta   90.00
_cell.angle_gamma   90.00
#
_symmetry.space_group_name_H-M   'P 1'
#
loop_
_entity.id
_entity.type
_entity.pdbx_description
1 polymer ?
#
loop_
_entity_poly.entity_id
_entity_poly.type
_entity_poly.pdbx_seq_one_letter_code
_entity_poly.pdbx_strand_id
1 'polypeptide(L)'
;MSQEQEKSNLKVEGADALMQEALESLESRLSAKDESPEKEEVQDSTEKTPVEKAPEKEPTPTVNEDVHSEEVTALKASLAEAEEAYKKKEKEFKEMYEQFVRLNADFDNFRKRNAREKSELRKYGAETLSRDMLQVFDNFERALGTLGDASDSVREGIEMVFRQFLDIMKNHGIERFDAKGQPFDYNRHEALSTVETDEVDPDTVYEVFQAGYTLHERLLRPARVVVAKAPAKPAQPAEAAQVVDESSSAEEKSAPSQEENEGSVDTNEES
;
A
#
# COMPACT_ATOMS: atom_id res chain seq x y z
N MET A 1 -31.73 -23.29 0.09
CA MET A 1 -30.88 -22.30 -0.61
C MET A 1 -31.71 -21.16 -1.22
N SER A 2 -32.68 -21.41 -2.12
CA SER A 2 -33.41 -20.30 -2.79
C SER A 2 -34.39 -19.49 -1.91
N GLN A 3 -35.07 -20.12 -0.94
CA GLN A 3 -36.06 -19.40 -0.11
C GLN A 3 -35.46 -18.52 1.00
N GLU A 4 -34.18 -18.71 1.36
CA GLU A 4 -33.49 -17.85 2.34
C GLU A 4 -32.91 -16.59 1.70
N GLN A 5 -32.42 -16.70 0.46
CA GLN A 5 -31.93 -15.53 -0.30
C GLN A 5 -33.06 -14.57 -0.71
N GLU A 6 -34.26 -15.10 -0.97
CA GLU A 6 -35.43 -14.28 -1.30
C GLU A 6 -35.96 -13.51 -0.08
N LYS A 7 -35.92 -14.13 1.12
CA LYS A 7 -36.29 -13.47 2.38
C LYS A 7 -35.27 -12.43 2.85
N SER A 8 -33.98 -12.60 2.53
CA SER A 8 -32.95 -11.59 2.81
C SER A 8 -33.09 -10.38 1.89
N ASN A 9 -33.40 -10.59 0.60
CA ASN A 9 -33.62 -9.48 -0.34
C ASN A 9 -34.87 -8.65 0.00
N LEU A 10 -35.98 -9.29 0.39
CA LEU A 10 -37.18 -8.58 0.84
C LEU A 10 -36.93 -7.72 2.10
N LYS A 11 -36.04 -8.16 2.99
CA LYS A 11 -35.67 -7.39 4.20
C LYS A 11 -34.77 -6.19 3.88
N VAL A 12 -33.93 -6.28 2.86
CA VAL A 12 -33.06 -5.19 2.42
C VAL A 12 -33.87 -4.13 1.67
N GLU A 13 -34.77 -4.53 0.77
CA GLU A 13 -35.67 -3.59 0.08
C GLU A 13 -36.64 -2.88 1.03
N GLY A 14 -37.14 -3.58 2.06
CA GLY A 14 -37.98 -2.96 3.09
C GLY A 14 -37.23 -1.95 3.98
N ALA A 15 -35.92 -2.11 4.17
CA ALA A 15 -35.09 -1.17 4.95
C ALA A 15 -34.76 0.08 4.13
N ASP A 16 -34.50 -0.05 2.83
CA ASP A 16 -34.26 1.08 1.93
C ASP A 16 -35.51 1.94 1.74
N ALA A 17 -36.70 1.32 1.67
CA ALA A 17 -37.97 2.05 1.59
C ALA A 17 -38.26 2.88 2.85
N LEU A 18 -38.01 2.33 4.04
CA LEU A 18 -38.17 3.06 5.31
C LEU A 18 -37.17 4.22 5.46
N MET A 19 -35.97 4.10 4.87
CA MET A 19 -34.95 5.14 4.91
C MET A 19 -35.25 6.28 3.93
N GLN A 20 -35.85 5.98 2.77
CA GLN A 20 -36.33 6.98 1.81
C GLN A 20 -37.51 7.79 2.38
N GLU A 21 -38.48 7.13 3.01
CA GLU A 21 -39.62 7.81 3.66
C GLU A 21 -39.16 8.71 4.83
N ALA A 22 -38.13 8.28 5.57
CA ALA A 22 -37.53 9.10 6.63
C ALA A 22 -36.79 10.34 6.09
N LEU A 23 -36.16 10.24 4.90
CA LEU A 23 -35.48 11.36 4.25
C LEU A 23 -36.46 12.40 3.70
N GLU A 24 -37.55 11.97 3.06
CA GLU A 24 -38.62 12.89 2.59
C GLU A 24 -39.34 13.59 3.77
N SER A 25 -39.52 12.89 4.88
CA SER A 25 -40.05 13.46 6.14
C SER A 25 -39.12 14.51 6.75
N LEU A 26 -37.80 14.39 6.57
CA LEU A 26 -36.82 15.37 7.03
C LEU A 26 -36.73 16.58 6.09
N GLU A 27 -36.77 16.38 4.77
CA GLU A 27 -36.74 17.46 3.79
C GLU A 27 -37.97 18.37 3.88
N SER A 28 -39.16 17.79 4.08
CA SER A 28 -40.39 18.55 4.31
C SER A 28 -40.35 19.40 5.59
N ARG A 29 -39.60 18.96 6.61
CA ARG A 29 -39.40 19.68 7.88
C ARG A 29 -38.35 20.79 7.78
N LEU A 30 -37.33 20.60 6.94
CA LEU A 30 -36.31 21.62 6.66
C LEU A 30 -36.85 22.74 5.76
N SER A 31 -37.70 22.42 4.77
CA SER A 31 -38.34 23.42 3.90
C SER A 31 -39.32 24.35 4.62
N ALA A 32 -39.86 23.95 5.79
CA ALA A 32 -40.84 24.74 6.54
C ALA A 32 -40.21 25.74 7.53
N LYS A 33 -38.87 25.80 7.63
CA LYS A 33 -38.16 26.58 8.66
C LYS A 33 -37.43 27.83 8.11
N ASP A 34 -37.54 28.13 6.82
CA ASP A 34 -36.72 29.17 6.16
C ASP A 34 -37.48 30.46 5.79
N GLU A 35 -38.40 30.90 6.67
CA GLU A 35 -38.77 32.32 6.75
C GLU A 35 -38.07 32.95 7.97
N SER A 36 -36.88 33.51 7.70
CA SER A 36 -36.18 34.68 8.29
C SER A 36 -36.43 35.06 9.78
N PRO A 37 -35.37 35.46 10.53
CA PRO A 37 -34.96 36.87 10.47
C PRO A 37 -33.45 37.17 10.58
N GLU A 38 -33.21 38.45 10.33
CA GLU A 38 -31.99 39.23 10.16
C GLU A 38 -30.99 39.23 11.34
N LYS A 39 -29.80 39.77 11.00
CA LYS A 39 -28.56 39.91 11.77
C LYS A 39 -28.55 41.09 12.76
N GLU A 40 -27.65 40.95 13.75
CA GLU A 40 -26.76 41.98 14.37
C GLU A 40 -27.44 43.05 15.26
N GLU A 41 -27.03 43.35 16.50
CA GLU A 41 -25.69 43.49 17.12
C GLU A 41 -25.75 43.27 18.65
N VAL A 42 -24.67 42.76 19.25
CA VAL A 42 -24.37 42.84 20.69
C VAL A 42 -22.99 43.47 20.84
N GLN A 43 -22.88 44.57 21.58
CA GLN A 43 -21.61 45.06 22.12
C GLN A 43 -21.77 45.32 23.63
N ASP A 44 -20.90 44.68 24.40
CA ASP A 44 -20.59 44.96 25.79
C ASP A 44 -19.11 45.33 25.89
N SER A 45 -18.81 46.45 26.55
CA SER A 45 -17.47 46.78 27.09
C SER A 45 -17.56 47.93 28.08
N THR A 46 -16.78 47.78 29.14
CA THR A 46 -16.87 48.37 30.47
C THR A 46 -15.98 49.61 30.69
N GLU A 47 -16.49 50.50 31.56
CA GLU A 47 -15.80 51.29 32.62
C GLU A 47 -14.84 52.47 32.29
N LYS A 48 -15.24 53.71 32.66
CA LYS A 48 -14.70 54.51 33.82
C LYS A 48 -15.16 56.00 33.80
N THR A 49 -15.55 56.47 35.00
CA THR A 49 -16.01 57.80 35.47
C THR A 49 -14.92 58.91 35.44
N PRO A 50 -15.17 60.25 35.63
CA PRO A 50 -15.90 60.85 36.79
C PRO A 50 -16.61 62.25 36.70
N VAL A 51 -17.62 62.45 37.59
CA VAL A 51 -17.95 63.63 38.46
C VAL A 51 -18.93 64.78 38.04
N GLU A 52 -19.71 65.18 39.08
CA GLU A 52 -20.55 66.38 39.36
C GLU A 52 -22.01 66.39 38.85
N LYS A 53 -23.08 66.70 39.61
CA LYS A 53 -23.29 67.39 40.90
C LYS A 53 -24.72 67.08 41.42
N ALA A 54 -24.90 66.97 42.74
CA ALA A 54 -26.20 66.79 43.47
C ALA A 54 -27.02 68.11 43.56
N PRO A 55 -28.16 68.23 44.29
CA PRO A 55 -29.04 67.24 44.96
C PRO A 55 -30.57 67.48 44.75
N GLU A 56 -31.44 66.51 45.02
CA GLU A 56 -32.73 66.81 45.69
C GLU A 56 -33.37 65.56 46.35
N LYS A 57 -34.06 65.82 47.46
CA LYS A 57 -34.44 64.93 48.57
C LYS A 57 -35.83 64.31 48.41
N GLU A 58 -35.92 63.02 48.82
CA GLU A 58 -36.99 62.34 49.59
C GLU A 58 -38.44 62.28 49.03
N PRO A 59 -39.31 61.33 49.50
CA PRO A 59 -39.11 60.33 50.55
C PRO A 59 -39.42 58.87 50.13
N THR A 60 -38.80 57.96 50.86
CA THR A 60 -39.17 56.55 51.04
C THR A 60 -40.57 56.39 51.63
N PRO A 61 -41.35 55.39 51.19
CA PRO A 61 -42.26 54.68 52.08
C PRO A 61 -41.58 53.38 52.51
N THR A 62 -41.22 53.35 53.79
CA THR A 62 -41.01 52.11 54.56
C THR A 62 -42.23 51.21 54.42
N VAL A 63 -42.05 50.00 53.89
CA VAL A 63 -43.04 48.93 53.94
C VAL A 63 -42.34 47.66 54.44
N ASN A 64 -42.63 47.35 55.71
CA ASN A 64 -42.69 46.03 56.35
C ASN A 64 -41.61 44.99 56.00
N GLU A 65 -40.64 44.86 56.91
CA GLU A 65 -39.53 43.89 56.83
C GLU A 65 -39.87 42.46 57.27
N ASP A 66 -41.14 42.11 57.56
CA ASP A 66 -41.43 40.85 58.29
C ASP A 66 -42.48 39.91 57.65
N VAL A 67 -42.80 40.05 56.36
CA VAL A 67 -43.76 39.14 55.67
C VAL A 67 -43.28 38.64 54.30
N HIS A 68 -42.01 38.81 53.95
CA HIS A 68 -41.46 38.39 52.65
C HIS A 68 -40.29 37.39 52.73
N SER A 69 -39.99 36.87 53.93
CA SER A 69 -38.86 35.95 54.13
C SER A 69 -39.12 34.54 53.57
N GLU A 70 -40.34 34.00 53.72
CA GLU A 70 -40.63 32.59 53.38
C GLU A 70 -40.86 32.36 51.87
N GLU A 71 -41.56 33.25 51.17
CA GLU A 71 -41.73 33.13 49.70
C GLU A 71 -40.41 33.36 48.96
N VAL A 72 -39.61 34.34 49.40
CA VAL A 72 -38.30 34.63 48.78
C VAL A 72 -37.30 33.50 49.04
N THR A 73 -37.37 32.82 50.18
CA THR A 73 -36.53 31.64 50.46
C THR A 73 -36.99 30.40 49.67
N ALA A 74 -38.30 30.18 49.51
CA ALA A 74 -38.84 29.11 48.69
C ALA A 74 -38.50 29.29 47.19
N LEU A 75 -38.61 30.52 46.66
CA LEU A 75 -38.20 30.87 45.30
C LEU A 75 -36.70 30.66 45.07
N LYS A 76 -35.85 31.04 46.04
CA LYS A 76 -34.40 30.80 45.96
C LYS A 76 -34.04 29.32 45.98
N ALA A 77 -34.75 28.51 46.78
CA ALA A 77 -34.55 27.06 46.81
C ALA A 77 -34.94 26.40 45.48
N SER A 78 -36.09 26.79 44.90
CA SER A 78 -36.53 26.29 43.59
C SER A 78 -35.60 26.72 42.45
N LEU A 79 -35.07 27.94 42.50
CA LEU A 79 -34.07 28.42 41.54
C LEU A 79 -32.78 27.59 41.61
N ALA A 80 -32.28 27.31 42.82
CA ALA A 80 -31.08 26.50 43.02
C ALA A 80 -31.24 25.07 42.48
N GLU A 81 -32.40 24.44 42.70
CA GLU A 81 -32.71 23.11 42.16
C GLU A 81 -32.79 23.12 40.62
N ALA A 82 -33.41 24.15 40.05
CA ALA A 82 -33.47 24.32 38.59
C ALA A 82 -32.09 24.54 37.97
N GLU A 83 -31.21 25.31 38.63
CA GLU A 83 -29.83 25.53 38.19
C GLU A 83 -28.99 24.24 38.24
N GLU A 84 -29.14 23.42 39.28
CA GLU A 84 -28.47 22.11 39.35
C GLU A 84 -28.96 21.16 38.25
N ALA A 85 -30.28 21.10 38.03
CA ALA A 85 -30.85 20.30 36.95
C ALA A 85 -30.37 20.78 35.56
N TYR A 86 -30.26 22.09 35.35
CA TYR A 86 -29.72 22.68 34.13
C TYR A 86 -28.25 22.30 33.93
N LYS A 87 -27.39 22.49 34.95
CA LYS A 87 -25.97 22.13 34.90
C LYS A 87 -25.77 20.64 34.60
N LYS A 88 -26.59 19.76 35.18
CA LYS A 88 -26.54 18.33 34.91
C LYS A 88 -26.87 18.03 33.44
N LYS A 89 -27.95 18.59 32.91
CA LYS A 89 -28.33 18.41 31.50
C LYS A 89 -27.32 19.03 30.54
N GLU A 90 -26.73 20.17 30.88
CA GLU A 90 -25.68 20.80 30.06
C GLU A 90 -24.44 19.92 29.99
N LYS A 91 -24.06 19.28 31.09
CA LYS A 91 -22.96 18.32 31.13
C LYS A 91 -23.26 17.07 30.28
N GLU A 92 -24.43 16.47 30.44
CA GLU A 92 -24.87 15.33 29.63
C GLU A 92 -24.89 15.68 28.13
N PHE A 93 -25.38 16.88 27.78
CA PHE A 93 -25.38 17.37 26.42
C PHE A 93 -23.96 17.53 25.86
N LYS A 94 -23.04 18.14 26.63
CA LYS A 94 -21.63 18.28 26.23
C LYS A 94 -20.97 16.92 26.00
N GLU A 95 -21.14 15.98 26.93
CA GLU A 95 -20.59 14.62 26.78
C GLU A 95 -21.15 13.92 25.54
N MET A 96 -22.45 14.04 25.28
CA MET A 96 -23.07 13.41 24.13
C MET A 96 -22.71 14.10 22.81
N TYR A 97 -22.54 15.42 22.82
CA TYR A 97 -22.06 16.19 21.69
C TYR A 97 -20.60 15.85 21.36
N GLU A 98 -19.72 15.72 22.36
CA GLU A 98 -18.34 15.29 22.17
C GLU A 98 -18.26 13.87 21.57
N GLN A 99 -19.10 12.95 22.05
CA GLN A 99 -19.22 11.60 21.49
C GLN A 99 -19.71 11.64 20.04
N PHE A 100 -20.73 12.46 19.75
CA PHE A 100 -21.25 12.62 18.40
C PHE A 100 -20.21 13.18 17.44
N VAL A 101 -19.48 14.23 17.84
CA VAL A 101 -18.40 14.83 17.02
C VAL A 101 -17.31 13.81 16.74
N ARG A 102 -16.90 13.02 17.75
CA ARG A 102 -15.92 11.94 17.57
C ARG A 102 -16.43 10.87 16.61
N LEU A 103 -17.66 10.40 16.80
CA LEU A 103 -18.26 9.39 15.95
C LEU A 103 -18.38 9.88 14.49
N ASN A 104 -18.73 11.15 14.28
CA ASN A 104 -18.80 11.74 12.97
C ASN A 104 -17.41 11.80 12.30
N ALA A 105 -16.37 12.16 13.06
CA ALA A 105 -14.99 12.11 12.57
C ALA A 105 -14.55 10.69 12.21
N ASP A 106 -14.89 9.69 13.03
CA ASP A 106 -14.61 8.29 12.75
C ASP A 106 -15.36 7.79 11.51
N PHE A 107 -16.61 8.20 11.33
CA PHE A 107 -17.41 7.89 10.15
C PHE A 107 -16.83 8.49 8.88
N ASP A 108 -16.38 9.75 8.92
CA ASP A 108 -15.71 10.40 7.79
C ASP A 108 -14.39 9.71 7.42
N ASN A 109 -13.61 9.31 8.42
CA ASN A 109 -12.38 8.54 8.22
C ASN A 109 -12.69 7.16 7.61
N PHE A 110 -13.70 6.47 8.12
CA PHE A 110 -14.18 5.20 7.59
C PHE A 110 -14.64 5.34 6.14
N ARG A 111 -15.44 6.37 5.81
CA ARG A 111 -15.91 6.63 4.44
C ARG A 111 -14.75 6.86 3.48
N LYS A 112 -13.79 7.71 3.87
CA LYS A 112 -12.57 7.97 3.08
C LYS A 112 -11.74 6.70 2.88
N ARG A 113 -11.57 5.89 3.92
CA ARG A 113 -10.85 4.63 3.87
C ARG A 113 -11.53 3.63 2.93
N ASN A 114 -12.82 3.38 3.09
CA ASN A 114 -13.57 2.47 2.22
C ASN A 114 -13.56 2.93 0.76
N ALA A 115 -13.62 4.24 0.50
CA ALA A 115 -13.54 4.75 -0.86
C ALA A 115 -12.18 4.42 -1.51
N ARG A 116 -11.08 4.52 -0.75
CA ARG A 116 -9.73 4.13 -1.20
C ARG A 116 -9.64 2.63 -1.42
N GLU A 117 -10.05 1.82 -0.44
CA GLU A 117 -10.04 0.35 -0.55
C GLU A 117 -10.88 -0.12 -1.76
N LYS A 118 -12.08 0.43 -1.97
CA LYS A 118 -12.92 0.11 -3.14
C LYS A 118 -12.30 0.55 -4.46
N SER A 119 -11.51 1.63 -4.47
CA SER A 119 -10.75 2.02 -5.65
C SER A 119 -9.60 1.06 -5.92
N GLU A 120 -8.87 0.64 -4.88
CA GLU A 120 -7.77 -0.32 -4.99
C GLU A 120 -8.27 -1.70 -5.43
N LEU A 121 -9.36 -2.20 -4.84
CA LEU A 121 -10.03 -3.43 -5.25
C LEU A 121 -10.49 -3.39 -6.71
N ARG A 122 -10.94 -2.23 -7.21
CA ARG A 122 -11.30 -2.09 -8.63
C ARG A 122 -10.10 -2.11 -9.56
N LYS A 123 -8.98 -1.51 -9.15
CA LYS A 123 -7.74 -1.47 -9.95
C LYS A 123 -6.98 -2.81 -9.92
N TYR A 124 -6.93 -3.46 -8.78
CA TYR A 124 -6.07 -4.63 -8.52
C TYR A 124 -6.85 -5.93 -8.26
N GLY A 125 -8.18 -5.91 -8.29
CA GLY A 125 -8.99 -7.12 -8.03
C GLY A 125 -8.79 -8.23 -9.05
N ALA A 126 -8.33 -7.90 -10.26
CA ALA A 126 -7.99 -8.87 -11.29
C ALA A 126 -6.58 -9.48 -11.13
N GLU A 127 -5.76 -9.05 -10.18
CA GLU A 127 -4.34 -9.42 -10.06
C GLU A 127 -4.11 -10.94 -10.08
N THR A 128 -4.88 -11.70 -9.30
CA THR A 128 -4.76 -13.17 -9.24
C THR A 128 -5.08 -13.81 -10.58
N LEU A 129 -6.20 -13.42 -11.20
CA LEU A 129 -6.60 -13.93 -12.51
C LEU A 129 -5.55 -13.57 -13.58
N SER A 130 -5.08 -12.32 -13.56
CA SER A 130 -4.02 -11.85 -14.47
C SER A 130 -2.76 -12.70 -14.34
N ARG A 131 -2.34 -13.03 -13.12
CA ARG A 131 -1.17 -13.89 -12.87
C ARG A 131 -1.33 -15.29 -13.46
N ASP A 132 -2.51 -15.90 -13.32
CA ASP A 132 -2.79 -17.22 -13.90
C ASP A 132 -2.83 -17.15 -15.44
N MET A 133 -3.41 -16.10 -16.00
CA MET A 133 -3.42 -15.88 -17.46
C MET A 133 -2.02 -15.70 -18.05
N LEU A 134 -1.04 -15.18 -17.29
CA LEU A 134 0.35 -15.08 -17.76
C LEU A 134 0.96 -16.46 -18.08
N GLN A 135 0.51 -17.55 -17.44
CA GLN A 135 0.99 -18.89 -17.79
C GLN A 135 0.57 -19.30 -19.21
N VAL A 136 -0.65 -18.93 -19.60
CA VAL A 136 -1.15 -19.15 -20.96
C VAL A 136 -0.34 -18.32 -21.96
N PHE A 137 0.00 -17.09 -21.58
CA PHE A 137 0.86 -16.23 -22.39
C PHE A 137 2.24 -16.84 -22.64
N ASP A 138 2.90 -17.35 -21.59
CA ASP A 138 4.20 -18.01 -21.74
C ASP A 138 4.12 -19.24 -22.66
N ASN A 139 2.98 -19.94 -22.65
CA ASN A 139 2.73 -21.04 -23.58
C ASN A 139 2.54 -20.57 -25.02
N PHE A 140 1.92 -19.40 -25.26
CA PHE A 140 1.87 -18.81 -26.59
C PHE A 140 3.27 -18.42 -27.10
N GLU A 141 4.10 -17.78 -26.27
CA GLU A 141 5.49 -17.46 -26.64
C GLU A 141 6.30 -18.72 -26.95
N ARG A 142 6.16 -19.76 -26.11
CA ARG A 142 6.78 -21.06 -26.33
C ARG A 142 6.29 -21.70 -27.63
N ALA A 143 4.98 -21.70 -27.88
CA ALA A 143 4.39 -22.26 -29.08
C ALA A 143 4.94 -21.56 -30.33
N LEU A 144 4.93 -20.22 -30.36
CA LEU A 144 5.48 -19.42 -31.46
C LEU A 144 6.97 -19.72 -31.69
N GLY A 145 7.77 -19.91 -30.62
CA GLY A 145 9.19 -20.28 -30.73
C GLY A 145 9.41 -21.72 -31.25
N THR A 146 8.50 -22.65 -30.97
CA THR A 146 8.58 -24.05 -31.43
C THR A 146 7.96 -24.29 -32.80
N LEU A 147 7.31 -23.29 -33.39
CA LEU A 147 6.47 -23.47 -34.59
C LEU A 147 7.25 -23.78 -35.87
N GLY A 148 8.58 -23.85 -35.84
CA GLY A 148 9.46 -24.48 -36.87
C GLY A 148 8.95 -24.43 -38.31
N ASP A 149 8.73 -25.60 -38.90
CA ASP A 149 8.24 -25.80 -40.29
C ASP A 149 6.69 -25.80 -40.42
N ALA A 150 5.96 -25.27 -39.43
CA ALA A 150 4.51 -25.11 -39.58
C ALA A 150 4.20 -24.15 -40.74
N SER A 151 3.07 -24.40 -41.44
CA SER A 151 2.67 -23.53 -42.56
C SER A 151 2.52 -22.09 -42.09
N ASP A 152 3.04 -21.14 -42.88
CA ASP A 152 3.06 -19.71 -42.53
C ASP A 152 1.68 -19.16 -42.13
N SER A 153 0.60 -19.68 -42.72
CA SER A 153 -0.78 -19.30 -42.38
C SER A 153 -1.18 -19.64 -40.93
N VAL A 154 -0.65 -20.72 -40.36
CA VAL A 154 -0.92 -21.11 -38.96
C VAL A 154 -0.11 -20.23 -38.02
N ARG A 155 1.15 -19.93 -38.36
CA ARG A 155 1.99 -18.99 -37.60
C ARG A 155 1.33 -17.61 -37.53
N GLU A 156 0.91 -17.09 -38.68
CA GLU A 156 0.25 -15.78 -38.78
C GLU A 156 -1.06 -15.75 -37.98
N GLY A 157 -1.89 -16.80 -38.07
CA GLY A 157 -3.13 -16.89 -37.30
C GLY A 157 -2.90 -16.86 -35.79
N ILE A 158 -1.91 -17.61 -35.29
CA ILE A 158 -1.56 -17.61 -33.85
C ILE A 158 -0.99 -16.26 -33.43
N GLU A 159 -0.13 -15.65 -34.25
CA GLU A 159 0.44 -14.34 -33.97
C GLU A 159 -0.63 -13.24 -33.91
N MET A 160 -1.63 -13.28 -34.78
CA MET A 160 -2.77 -12.36 -34.73
C MET A 160 -3.55 -12.47 -33.41
N VAL A 161 -3.87 -13.70 -32.98
CA VAL A 161 -4.56 -13.94 -31.70
C VAL A 161 -3.71 -13.46 -30.53
N PHE A 162 -2.40 -13.72 -30.56
CA PHE A 162 -1.46 -13.30 -29.53
C PHE A 162 -1.37 -11.77 -29.41
N ARG A 163 -1.28 -11.07 -30.54
CA ARG A 163 -1.30 -9.59 -30.56
C ARG A 163 -2.61 -9.03 -30.02
N GLN A 164 -3.75 -9.57 -30.45
CA GLN A 164 -5.06 -9.14 -29.95
C GLN A 164 -5.16 -9.35 -28.43
N PHE A 165 -4.62 -10.45 -27.92
CA PHE A 165 -4.60 -10.72 -26.49
C PHE A 165 -3.72 -9.72 -25.72
N LEU A 166 -2.53 -9.39 -26.24
CA LEU A 166 -1.66 -8.35 -25.69
C LEU A 166 -2.35 -6.99 -25.64
N ASP A 167 -3.10 -6.62 -26.68
CA ASP A 167 -3.85 -5.37 -26.71
C ASP A 167 -4.95 -5.33 -25.63
N ILE A 168 -5.67 -6.45 -25.43
CA ILE A 168 -6.66 -6.58 -24.37
C ILE A 168 -5.99 -6.41 -23.00
N MET A 169 -4.87 -7.09 -22.75
CA MET A 169 -4.12 -6.96 -21.50
C MET A 169 -3.69 -5.52 -21.23
N LYS A 170 -3.16 -4.83 -22.25
CA LYS A 170 -2.75 -3.43 -22.15
C LYS A 170 -3.92 -2.51 -21.82
N ASN A 171 -5.09 -2.75 -22.40
CA ASN A 171 -6.31 -2.00 -22.08
C ASN A 171 -6.76 -2.20 -20.61
N HIS A 172 -6.45 -3.35 -20.02
CA HIS A 172 -6.66 -3.63 -18.60
C HIS A 172 -5.48 -3.21 -17.71
N GLY A 173 -4.50 -2.49 -18.26
CA GLY A 173 -3.35 -1.97 -17.53
C GLY A 173 -2.24 -2.99 -17.25
N ILE A 174 -2.29 -4.17 -17.89
CA ILE A 174 -1.20 -5.14 -17.83
C ILE A 174 -0.21 -4.83 -18.93
N GLU A 175 1.01 -4.46 -18.55
CA GLU A 175 2.06 -4.09 -19.49
C GLU A 175 3.29 -5.00 -19.33
N ARG A 176 3.83 -5.42 -20.47
CA ARG A 176 5.13 -6.07 -20.54
C ARG A 176 6.21 -5.00 -20.44
N PHE A 177 7.23 -5.25 -19.62
CA PHE A 177 8.45 -4.45 -19.66
C PHE A 177 9.59 -5.26 -20.27
N ASP A 178 10.41 -4.60 -21.09
CA ASP A 178 11.61 -5.21 -21.61
C ASP A 178 12.74 -5.09 -20.60
N ALA A 179 13.41 -6.21 -20.35
CA ALA A 179 14.55 -6.30 -19.45
C ALA A 179 15.85 -6.50 -20.22
N LYS A 180 15.82 -6.91 -21.50
CA LYS A 180 17.04 -7.25 -22.25
C LYS A 180 17.91 -6.01 -22.45
N GLY A 181 19.20 -6.11 -22.11
CA GLY A 181 20.15 -5.01 -22.22
C GLY A 181 19.97 -3.89 -21.19
N GLN A 182 19.05 -4.02 -20.24
CA GLN A 182 18.88 -3.07 -19.14
C GLN A 182 19.75 -3.48 -17.93
N PRO A 183 20.18 -2.51 -17.09
CA PRO A 183 20.80 -2.82 -15.82
C PRO A 183 19.90 -3.72 -14.97
N PHE A 184 20.50 -4.64 -14.21
CA PHE A 184 19.73 -5.52 -13.34
C PHE A 184 19.08 -4.76 -12.18
N ASP A 185 17.74 -4.73 -12.12
CA ASP A 185 16.96 -4.16 -11.02
C ASP A 185 16.35 -5.27 -10.15
N TYR A 186 16.77 -5.33 -8.88
CA TYR A 186 16.27 -6.28 -7.89
C TYR A 186 14.75 -6.23 -7.66
N ASN A 187 14.10 -5.10 -7.94
CA ASN A 187 12.66 -4.96 -7.75
C ASN A 187 11.86 -5.52 -8.94
N ARG A 188 12.48 -5.66 -10.12
CA ARG A 188 11.77 -6.00 -11.36
C ARG A 188 12.29 -7.28 -12.01
N HIS A 189 13.50 -7.71 -11.65
CA HIS A 189 14.19 -8.84 -12.27
C HIS A 189 14.49 -9.93 -11.23
N GLU A 190 14.36 -11.19 -11.68
CA GLU A 190 14.77 -12.39 -10.97
C GLU A 190 15.91 -13.04 -11.76
N ALA A 191 17.13 -13.01 -11.23
CA ALA A 191 18.28 -13.63 -11.89
C ALA A 191 18.22 -15.16 -11.76
N LEU A 192 18.17 -15.87 -12.89
CA LEU A 192 18.21 -17.33 -12.93
C LEU A 192 19.63 -17.88 -12.92
N SER A 193 20.51 -17.23 -13.67
CA SER A 193 21.91 -17.60 -13.81
C SER A 193 22.72 -16.38 -14.24
N THR A 194 24.02 -16.53 -14.18
CA THR A 194 24.98 -15.56 -14.74
C THR A 194 25.70 -16.18 -15.91
N VAL A 195 26.07 -15.36 -16.90
CA VAL A 195 26.90 -15.78 -18.03
C VAL A 195 28.13 -14.90 -18.11
N GLU A 196 29.29 -15.52 -18.35
CA GLU A 196 30.54 -14.79 -18.59
C GLU A 196 30.55 -14.32 -20.05
N THR A 197 30.50 -13.00 -20.27
CA THR A 197 30.49 -12.41 -21.61
C THR A 197 31.03 -10.98 -21.58
N ASP A 198 31.68 -10.58 -22.67
CA ASP A 198 32.12 -9.20 -22.93
C ASP A 198 31.13 -8.44 -23.83
N GLU A 199 30.01 -9.06 -24.23
CA GLU A 199 29.04 -8.46 -25.16
C GLU A 199 28.23 -7.31 -24.54
N VAL A 200 27.99 -7.37 -23.23
CA VAL A 200 27.25 -6.36 -22.47
C VAL A 200 27.96 -6.07 -21.16
N ASP A 201 27.74 -4.88 -20.60
CA ASP A 201 28.38 -4.46 -19.36
C ASP A 201 28.05 -5.44 -18.20
N PRO A 202 28.97 -5.65 -17.24
CA PRO A 202 28.68 -6.44 -16.04
C PRO A 202 27.44 -5.93 -15.31
N ASP A 203 26.70 -6.85 -14.66
CA ASP A 203 25.43 -6.55 -13.97
C ASP A 203 24.29 -6.05 -14.88
N THR A 204 24.42 -6.29 -16.19
CA THR A 204 23.36 -6.03 -17.18
C THR A 204 22.64 -7.33 -17.54
N VAL A 205 21.34 -7.24 -17.84
CA VAL A 205 20.56 -8.37 -18.32
C VAL A 205 21.02 -8.75 -19.73
N TYR A 206 21.60 -9.94 -19.86
CA TYR A 206 22.06 -10.51 -21.13
C TYR A 206 20.89 -11.11 -21.93
N GLU A 207 20.07 -11.93 -21.27
CA GLU A 207 18.96 -12.63 -21.90
C GLU A 207 17.74 -12.67 -20.96
N VAL A 208 16.54 -12.64 -21.55
CA VAL A 208 15.28 -12.75 -20.83
C VAL A 208 14.67 -14.11 -21.14
N PHE A 209 14.63 -14.99 -20.15
CA PHE A 209 14.03 -16.32 -20.28
C PHE A 209 12.51 -16.28 -20.16
N GLN A 210 12.00 -15.37 -19.34
CA GLN A 210 10.57 -15.17 -19.14
C GLN A 210 10.28 -13.69 -18.95
N ALA A 211 9.37 -13.14 -19.76
CA ALA A 211 9.02 -11.73 -19.71
C ALA A 211 8.38 -11.32 -18.38
N GLY A 212 8.69 -10.10 -17.92
CA GLY A 212 8.09 -9.50 -16.74
C GLY A 212 6.87 -8.65 -17.07
N TYR A 213 5.94 -8.57 -16.12
CA TYR A 213 4.68 -7.86 -16.27
C TYR A 213 4.37 -6.98 -15.06
N THR A 214 3.77 -5.83 -15.34
CA THR A 214 3.21 -4.92 -14.33
C THR A 214 1.70 -4.80 -14.53
N LEU A 215 0.94 -4.74 -13.46
CA LEU A 215 -0.47 -4.37 -13.45
C LEU A 215 -0.56 -2.93 -12.92
N HIS A 216 -0.84 -1.99 -13.82
CA HIS A 216 -0.72 -0.56 -13.58
C HIS A 216 0.68 -0.24 -13.02
N GLU A 217 0.75 0.25 -11.78
CA GLU A 217 2.00 0.63 -11.11
C GLU A 217 2.60 -0.51 -10.28
N ARG A 218 1.91 -1.64 -10.14
CA ARG A 218 2.32 -2.77 -9.30
C ARG A 218 2.99 -3.85 -10.13
N LEU A 219 4.09 -4.41 -9.63
CA LEU A 219 4.72 -5.58 -10.24
C LEU A 219 3.82 -6.80 -10.09
N LEU A 220 3.43 -7.40 -11.22
CA LEU A 220 2.62 -8.62 -11.27
C LEU A 220 3.52 -9.86 -11.23
N ARG A 221 4.60 -9.84 -12.03
CA ARG A 221 5.61 -10.89 -12.11
C ARG A 221 6.97 -10.30 -12.53
N PRO A 222 8.07 -10.61 -11.82
CA PRO A 222 9.41 -10.19 -12.26
C PRO A 222 9.80 -10.86 -13.57
N ALA A 223 10.65 -10.21 -14.35
CA ALA A 223 11.27 -10.84 -15.51
C ALA A 223 12.34 -11.82 -15.03
N ARG A 224 12.34 -13.06 -15.53
CA ARG A 224 13.38 -14.03 -15.20
C ARG A 224 14.49 -13.92 -16.24
N VAL A 225 15.69 -13.60 -15.78
CA VAL A 225 16.77 -13.11 -16.63
C VAL A 225 18.09 -13.81 -16.36
N VAL A 226 18.96 -13.79 -17.36
CA VAL A 226 20.38 -14.15 -17.25
C VAL A 226 21.18 -12.87 -17.20
N VAL A 227 22.04 -12.72 -16.19
CA VAL A 227 22.83 -11.50 -15.98
C VAL A 227 24.26 -11.70 -16.46
N ALA A 228 24.83 -10.71 -17.14
CA ALA A 228 26.22 -10.74 -17.55
C ALA A 228 27.16 -10.54 -16.38
N LYS A 229 28.21 -11.35 -16.35
CA LYS A 229 29.33 -11.22 -15.43
C LYS A 229 30.58 -10.99 -16.27
N ALA A 230 31.47 -10.13 -15.78
CA ALA A 230 32.79 -9.97 -16.38
C ALA A 230 33.48 -11.33 -16.50
N PRO A 231 34.05 -11.69 -17.67
CA PRO A 231 34.76 -12.95 -17.81
C PRO A 231 35.94 -12.98 -16.85
N ALA A 232 36.13 -14.13 -16.22
CA ALA A 232 37.27 -14.32 -15.35
C ALA A 232 38.55 -14.21 -16.20
N LYS A 233 39.31 -13.12 -16.03
CA LYS A 233 40.64 -12.97 -16.62
C LYS A 233 41.43 -14.24 -16.28
N PRO A 234 41.91 -15.03 -17.26
CA PRO A 234 42.65 -16.24 -16.96
C PRO A 234 43.87 -15.85 -16.13
N ALA A 235 43.99 -16.47 -14.95
CA ALA A 235 45.15 -16.31 -14.09
C ALA A 235 46.39 -16.67 -14.92
N GLN A 236 47.22 -15.67 -15.22
CA GLN A 236 48.52 -15.89 -15.83
C GLN A 236 49.32 -16.82 -14.90
N PRO A 237 49.90 -17.92 -15.41
CA PRO A 237 50.83 -18.70 -14.61
C PRO A 237 52.02 -17.80 -14.26
N ALA A 238 52.27 -17.66 -12.96
CA ALA A 238 53.37 -16.87 -12.43
C ALA A 238 54.69 -17.33 -13.05
N GLU A 239 55.31 -16.39 -13.76
CA GLU A 239 56.60 -16.46 -14.39
C GLU A 239 57.71 -16.70 -13.34
N ALA A 240 58.72 -17.46 -13.77
CA ALA A 240 59.85 -17.92 -12.98
C ALA A 240 60.60 -16.79 -12.25
N ALA A 241 60.91 -17.01 -10.97
CA ALA A 241 61.99 -16.34 -10.29
C ALA A 241 63.06 -17.37 -9.92
N GLN A 242 64.12 -17.41 -10.74
CA GLN A 242 65.43 -17.92 -10.32
C GLN A 242 65.92 -17.13 -9.11
N VAL A 243 66.32 -17.85 -8.06
CA VAL A 243 67.31 -17.37 -7.08
C VAL A 243 68.36 -18.46 -6.96
N VAL A 244 69.47 -18.23 -7.67
CA VAL A 244 70.77 -18.79 -7.35
C VAL A 244 71.47 -17.76 -6.47
N ASP A 245 71.68 -18.09 -5.20
CA ASP A 245 72.82 -17.56 -4.43
C ASP A 245 73.18 -18.51 -3.29
N GLU A 246 74.46 -18.47 -2.97
CA GLU A 246 75.33 -19.54 -2.51
C GLU A 246 75.73 -19.31 -1.05
N SER A 247 75.53 -20.29 -0.15
CA SER A 247 76.29 -20.32 1.13
C SER A 247 76.28 -21.69 1.82
N SER A 248 77.37 -22.44 1.59
CA SER A 248 78.22 -23.13 2.58
C SER A 248 77.65 -23.50 3.96
N SER A 249 77.61 -24.80 4.26
CA SER A 249 78.21 -25.35 5.49
C SER A 249 78.38 -26.88 5.41
N ALA A 250 79.51 -27.35 5.95
CA ALA A 250 80.13 -28.65 5.80
C ALA A 250 79.63 -29.76 6.76
N GLU A 251 80.20 -30.96 6.54
CA GLU A 251 80.40 -32.08 7.50
C GLU A 251 79.16 -32.90 7.91
N GLU A 252 79.15 -34.22 8.10
CA GLU A 252 80.08 -35.33 7.89
C GLU A 252 79.26 -36.62 8.20
N LYS A 253 79.70 -37.77 7.67
CA LYS A 253 79.54 -39.16 8.15
C LYS A 253 78.48 -40.10 7.56
N SER A 254 79.04 -41.27 7.20
CA SER A 254 78.49 -42.63 7.22
C SER A 254 78.10 -43.26 5.87
N ALA A 255 79.13 -43.66 5.13
CA ALA A 255 79.51 -45.04 4.74
C ALA A 255 78.44 -46.15 4.47
N PRO A 256 78.79 -47.15 3.63
CA PRO A 256 77.89 -47.74 2.61
C PRO A 256 77.79 -49.28 2.65
N SER A 257 76.89 -49.86 1.83
CA SER A 257 77.04 -51.21 1.23
C SER A 257 75.85 -51.44 0.27
N GLN A 258 76.10 -51.60 -1.04
CA GLN A 258 76.00 -52.88 -1.79
C GLN A 258 74.54 -53.37 -1.88
N GLU A 259 73.97 -53.66 -3.04
CA GLU A 259 74.44 -54.67 -3.99
C GLU A 259 73.61 -54.57 -5.29
N GLU A 260 74.25 -55.02 -6.36
CA GLU A 260 73.77 -55.17 -7.72
C GLU A 260 72.52 -56.07 -7.79
N ASN A 261 71.59 -55.80 -8.72
CA ASN A 261 71.20 -56.86 -9.66
C ASN A 261 70.52 -56.30 -10.91
N GLU A 262 71.04 -56.76 -12.04
CA GLU A 262 70.51 -56.67 -13.38
C GLU A 262 69.22 -57.50 -13.50
N GLY A 263 68.39 -57.23 -14.51
CA GLY A 263 67.50 -58.27 -15.01
C GLY A 263 66.18 -57.86 -15.66
N SER A 264 66.06 -58.31 -16.91
CA SER A 264 64.84 -58.61 -17.67
C SER A 264 63.94 -57.47 -18.16
N VAL A 265 64.24 -57.12 -19.41
CA VAL A 265 63.27 -56.94 -20.50
C VAL A 265 62.21 -58.04 -20.48
N ASP A 266 60.93 -57.67 -20.60
CA ASP A 266 59.97 -58.48 -21.33
C ASP A 266 58.88 -57.62 -21.98
N THR A 267 58.57 -58.02 -23.20
CA THR A 267 57.71 -57.40 -24.22
C THR A 267 56.29 -57.93 -24.17
N ASN A 268 55.29 -57.10 -24.49
CA ASN A 268 54.06 -57.46 -25.25
C ASN A 268 53.20 -56.18 -25.41
N GLU A 269 52.87 -55.65 -26.59
CA GLU A 269 51.97 -56.21 -27.64
C GLU A 269 50.65 -56.71 -27.00
N GLU A 270 49.48 -56.13 -27.24
CA GLU A 270 48.79 -56.00 -28.52
C GLU A 270 47.53 -55.12 -28.34
N SER A 271 47.16 -54.42 -29.43
CA SER A 271 45.81 -54.11 -29.96
C SER A 271 44.63 -53.75 -29.04
#